data_AF-A0A800IK79-F1
#
_entry.id   AF-A0A800IK79-F1
#
_cell.length_a   1.000
_cell.length_b   1.000
_cell.length_c   1.000
_cell.angle_alpha   90.00
_cell.angle_beta   90.00
_cell.angle_gamma   90.00
#
_symmetry.space_group_name_H-M   'P 1'
#
loop_
_entity.id
_entity.type
_entity.pdbx_description
1 polymer ?
#
loop_
_entity_poly.entity_id
_entity_poly.type
_entity_poly.pdbx_seq_one_letter_code
_entity_poly.pdbx_strand_id
1 'polypeptide(L)'
;WIPALRSDELVVDGAPIRLRLLGENLVAFRSTNGQVGLLDHRCPHRCASLFFGRNEEGGLRCVYHGWKFDANGQCVDMPGEPPESDFKNKVRTRSYPCLERSGLVWAYLGPREEPPPLPALEASMLSEEERMIQPAMRACNWLQALEGDIDTSHFGFLHMGSAKPEDFNEGTTAKYYLADRAPRYEVVSSASGTMCGAVSVPVLDDAAGRKD
;
A
#
# COMPACT_ATOMS: atom_id res chain seq x y z
N TRP A 1 8.21 1.62 -4.44
CA TRP A 1 6.80 2.03 -4.58
C TRP A 1 5.97 1.26 -3.59
N ILE A 2 5.10 1.93 -2.86
CA ILE A 2 4.18 1.35 -1.89
C ILE A 2 2.78 1.90 -2.21
N PRO A 3 1.74 1.08 -2.34
CA PRO A 3 0.38 1.59 -2.44
C PRO A 3 0.03 2.30 -1.13
N ALA A 4 -0.26 3.60 -1.22
CA ALA A 4 -0.35 4.49 -0.07
C ALA A 4 -1.80 4.68 0.40
N LEU A 5 -2.73 4.87 -0.53
CA LEU A 5 -4.16 5.08 -0.31
C LEU A 5 -4.91 4.92 -1.64
N ARG A 6 -6.25 4.89 -1.58
CA ARG A 6 -7.06 4.97 -2.81
C ARG A 6 -7.00 6.39 -3.36
N SER A 7 -6.99 6.49 -4.68
CA SER A 7 -6.95 7.76 -5.42
C SER A 7 -8.19 8.63 -5.15
N ASP A 8 -9.34 7.99 -5.00
CA ASP A 8 -10.65 8.64 -4.77
C ASP A 8 -10.87 9.13 -3.34
N GLU A 9 -10.00 8.76 -2.39
CA GLU A 9 -9.98 9.36 -1.06
C GLU A 9 -9.48 10.81 -1.11
N LEU A 10 -8.73 11.20 -2.15
CA LEU A 10 -8.21 12.55 -2.32
C LEU A 10 -9.09 13.39 -3.24
N VAL A 11 -9.81 14.34 -2.66
CA VAL A 11 -10.60 15.34 -3.38
C VAL A 11 -9.71 16.55 -3.72
N VAL A 12 -9.83 17.06 -4.95
CA VAL A 12 -9.17 18.32 -5.39
C VAL A 12 -9.54 19.45 -4.44
N ASP A 13 -8.53 20.16 -3.91
CA ASP A 13 -8.69 21.22 -2.90
C ASP A 13 -9.48 20.77 -1.65
N GLY A 14 -9.60 19.46 -1.45
CA GLY A 14 -10.27 18.85 -0.31
C GLY A 14 -9.39 18.77 0.93
N ALA A 15 -10.00 18.30 2.02
CA ALA A 15 -9.28 18.07 3.27
C ALA A 15 -8.13 17.07 3.06
N PRO A 16 -6.95 17.32 3.64
CA PRO A 16 -5.85 16.38 3.52
C PRO A 16 -6.10 15.13 4.37
N ILE A 17 -5.45 14.03 4.02
CA ILE A 17 -5.57 12.73 4.70
C ILE A 17 -4.27 12.39 5.42
N ARG A 18 -4.38 11.82 6.63
CA ARG A 18 -3.25 11.26 7.37
C ARG A 18 -3.03 9.81 7.00
N LEU A 19 -1.79 9.44 6.81
CA LEU A 19 -1.36 8.06 6.64
C LEU A 19 0.02 7.86 7.27
N ARG A 20 0.33 6.61 7.58
CA ARG A 20 1.63 6.21 8.10
C ARG A 20 2.23 5.12 7.22
N LEU A 21 3.39 5.37 6.63
CA LEU A 21 4.10 4.42 5.78
C LEU A 21 5.52 4.25 6.31
N LEU A 22 5.97 3.00 6.46
CA LEU A 22 7.32 2.65 6.94
C LEU A 22 7.73 3.38 8.24
N GLY A 23 6.77 3.66 9.12
CA GLY A 23 7.01 4.37 10.39
C GLY A 23 6.91 5.89 10.30
N GLU A 24 6.87 6.48 9.10
CA GLU A 24 6.77 7.93 8.88
C GLU A 24 5.33 8.42 8.89
N ASN A 25 5.06 9.50 9.63
CA ASN A 25 3.74 10.15 9.64
C ASN A 25 3.67 11.15 8.49
N LEU A 26 2.71 10.95 7.59
CA LEU A 26 2.59 11.70 6.35
C LEU A 26 1.19 12.31 6.21
N VAL A 27 1.10 13.28 5.31
CA VAL A 27 -0.14 13.93 4.92
C VAL A 27 -0.24 13.93 3.40
N ALA A 28 -1.33 13.34 2.87
CA ALA A 28 -1.64 13.32 1.46
C ALA A 28 -2.72 14.36 1.13
N PHE A 29 -2.62 14.98 -0.04
CA PHE A 29 -3.64 15.89 -0.57
C PHE A 29 -3.63 15.86 -2.11
N ARG A 30 -4.72 16.29 -2.73
CA ARG A 30 -4.80 16.53 -4.17
C ARG A 30 -4.96 18.02 -4.43
N SER A 31 -3.93 18.64 -4.98
CA SER A 31 -3.93 20.09 -5.23
C SER A 31 -4.93 20.48 -6.33
N THR A 32 -5.15 21.79 -6.49
CA THR A 32 -6.03 22.39 -7.51
C THR A 32 -5.80 21.86 -8.92
N ASN A 33 -4.55 21.54 -9.30
CA ASN A 33 -4.22 21.03 -10.63
C ASN A 33 -4.36 19.50 -10.75
N GLY A 34 -4.90 18.83 -9.73
CA GLY A 34 -5.09 17.38 -9.68
C GLY A 34 -3.86 16.60 -9.24
N GLN A 35 -2.72 17.25 -9.00
CA GLN A 35 -1.49 16.59 -8.57
C GLN A 35 -1.60 16.09 -7.12
N VAL A 36 -1.19 14.84 -6.89
CA VAL A 36 -1.12 14.28 -5.54
C VAL A 36 0.18 14.71 -4.87
N GLY A 37 0.07 15.35 -3.71
CA GLY A 37 1.18 15.62 -2.81
C GLY A 37 1.17 14.65 -1.62
N LEU A 38 2.36 14.19 -1.22
CA LEU A 38 2.57 13.39 -0.02
C LEU A 38 3.72 13.98 0.79
N LEU A 39 3.40 14.69 1.87
CA LEU A 39 4.32 15.50 2.65
C LEU A 39 4.56 14.91 4.05
N ASP A 40 5.67 15.27 4.71
CA ASP A 40 5.82 15.08 6.16
C ASP A 40 4.65 15.76 6.88
N HIS A 41 4.14 15.10 7.91
CA HIS A 41 3.06 15.62 8.72
C HIS A 41 3.38 16.96 9.42
N ARG A 42 4.66 17.25 9.68
CA ARG A 42 5.10 18.42 10.45
C ARG A 42 5.55 19.53 9.50
N CYS A 43 4.96 20.70 9.68
CA CYS A 43 5.43 21.92 9.03
C CYS A 43 6.89 22.24 9.45
N PRO A 44 7.81 22.50 8.51
CA PRO A 44 9.23 22.76 8.83
C PRO A 44 9.45 24.05 9.63
N HIS A 45 8.46 24.93 9.74
CA HIS A 45 8.56 26.16 10.52
C HIS A 45 8.57 25.87 12.03
N ARG A 46 7.48 25.29 12.58
CA ARG A 46 7.30 25.07 14.03
C ARG A 46 6.62 23.73 14.35
N CYS A 47 6.77 22.74 13.47
CA CYS A 47 6.23 21.39 13.63
C CYS A 47 4.70 21.29 13.77
N ALA A 48 3.95 22.33 13.41
CA ALA A 48 2.50 22.26 13.35
C ALA A 48 2.06 21.15 12.37
N SER A 49 1.02 20.42 12.74
CA SER A 49 0.44 19.37 11.92
C SER A 49 -0.16 19.95 10.63
N LEU A 50 0.39 19.57 9.47
CA LEU A 50 -0.13 19.92 8.15
C LEU A 50 -1.46 19.23 7.84
N PHE A 51 -1.87 18.22 8.61
CA PHE A 51 -3.22 17.63 8.49
C PHE A 51 -4.33 18.63 8.78
N PHE A 52 -4.07 19.64 9.62
CA PHE A 52 -5.04 20.72 9.84
C PHE A 52 -4.93 21.83 8.78
N GLY A 53 -4.03 21.68 7.80
CA GLY A 53 -3.81 22.65 6.74
C GLY A 53 -5.01 22.77 5.79
N ARG A 54 -5.05 23.88 5.05
CA ARG A 54 -6.02 24.10 3.97
C ARG A 54 -5.36 23.80 2.65
N ASN A 55 -5.98 22.94 1.86
CA ASN A 55 -5.56 22.65 0.50
C ASN A 55 -6.18 23.70 -0.42
N GLU A 56 -5.38 24.60 -0.94
CA GLU A 56 -5.86 25.75 -1.70
C GLU A 56 -4.81 26.22 -2.71
N GLU A 57 -5.26 26.64 -3.90
CA GLU A 57 -4.42 27.35 -4.88
C GLU A 57 -3.08 26.64 -5.17
N GLY A 58 -3.15 25.35 -5.46
CA GLY A 58 -2.00 24.53 -5.84
C GLY A 58 -1.13 24.03 -4.67
N GLY A 59 -1.52 24.24 -3.41
CA GLY A 59 -0.70 23.76 -2.28
C GLY A 59 -1.43 23.64 -0.94
N LEU A 60 -0.76 23.00 0.01
CA LEU A 60 -1.24 22.81 1.36
C LEU A 60 -0.71 23.93 2.28
N ARG A 61 -1.60 24.81 2.72
CA ARG A 61 -1.31 25.91 3.62
C ARG A 61 -1.40 25.49 5.07
N CYS A 62 -0.29 25.63 5.80
CA CYS A 62 -0.24 25.43 7.24
C CYS A 62 -1.14 26.44 7.96
N VAL A 63 -2.04 25.96 8.83
CA VAL A 63 -2.94 26.81 9.61
C VAL A 63 -2.26 27.67 10.66
N TYR A 64 -1.00 27.38 11.00
CA TYR A 64 -0.33 28.12 12.07
C TYR A 64 0.10 29.53 11.60
N HIS A 65 1.02 29.61 10.63
CA HIS A 65 1.57 30.88 10.14
C HIS A 65 1.40 31.04 8.63
N GLY A 66 0.55 30.23 8.01
CA GLY A 66 0.18 30.39 6.60
C GLY A 66 1.24 29.96 5.59
N TRP A 67 2.33 29.31 5.98
CA TRP A 67 3.31 28.79 5.00
C TRP A 67 2.63 27.74 4.12
N LYS A 68 2.75 27.87 2.79
CA LYS A 68 2.10 27.00 1.80
C LYS A 68 3.14 26.17 1.06
N PHE A 69 2.88 24.87 0.93
CA PHE A 69 3.76 23.93 0.25
C PHE A 69 3.06 23.29 -0.94
N ASP A 70 3.73 23.21 -2.08
CA ASP A 70 3.21 22.47 -3.24
C ASP A 70 3.33 20.94 -3.04
N ALA A 71 2.84 20.17 -4.03
CA ALA A 71 2.90 18.71 -4.01
C ALA A 71 4.33 18.13 -3.95
N ASN A 72 5.33 18.91 -4.37
CA ASN A 72 6.76 18.55 -4.35
C ASN A 72 7.48 19.06 -3.08
N GLY A 73 6.71 19.53 -2.09
CA GLY A 73 7.20 20.02 -0.81
C GLY A 73 7.91 21.38 -0.86
N GLN A 74 7.91 22.07 -2.00
CA GLN A 74 8.49 23.41 -2.11
C GLN A 74 7.61 24.42 -1.40
N CYS A 75 8.19 25.30 -0.57
CA CYS A 75 7.47 26.43 -0.02
C CYS A 75 7.18 27.43 -1.15
N VAL A 76 5.91 27.65 -1.46
CA VAL A 76 5.46 28.52 -2.56
C VAL A 76 4.93 29.86 -2.08
N ASP A 77 4.51 29.95 -0.82
CA ASP A 77 3.98 31.18 -0.21
C ASP A 77 4.32 31.26 1.29
N MET A 78 4.63 32.46 1.75
CA MET A 78 5.09 32.77 3.10
C MET A 78 4.57 34.14 3.55
N PRO A 79 3.29 34.24 3.97
CA PRO A 79 2.60 35.52 4.14
C PRO A 79 3.14 36.39 5.29
N GLY A 80 3.93 35.82 6.20
CA GLY A 80 4.58 36.56 7.29
C GLY A 80 5.89 37.24 6.89
N GLU A 81 6.42 36.95 5.69
CA GLU A 81 7.65 37.57 5.19
C GLU A 81 7.34 38.76 4.28
N PRO A 82 8.24 39.77 4.23
CA PRO A 82 8.15 40.84 3.24
C PRO A 82 8.14 40.30 1.80
N PRO A 83 7.41 40.90 0.85
CA PRO A 83 7.34 40.43 -0.54
C PRO A 83 8.69 40.31 -1.25
N GLU A 84 9.68 41.11 -0.85
CA GLU A 84 11.05 41.09 -1.34
C GLU A 84 11.91 39.94 -0.78
N SER A 85 11.43 39.24 0.25
CA SER A 85 12.12 38.11 0.86
C SER A 85 12.07 36.88 -0.04
N ASP A 86 13.25 36.33 -0.35
CA ASP A 86 13.38 35.09 -1.12
C ASP A 86 13.41 33.83 -0.24
N PHE A 87 13.17 33.98 1.08
CA PHE A 87 13.42 32.91 2.06
C PHE A 87 12.63 31.63 1.78
N LYS A 88 11.44 31.74 1.18
CA LYS A 88 10.65 30.58 0.73
C LYS A 88 11.42 29.63 -0.19
N ASN A 89 12.36 30.14 -1.01
CA ASN A 89 13.16 29.32 -1.92
C ASN A 89 14.18 28.43 -1.17
N LYS A 90 14.46 28.74 0.11
CA LYS A 90 15.37 28.01 0.99
C LYS A 90 14.63 27.00 1.90
N VAL A 91 13.30 27.01 1.85
CA VAL A 91 12.45 26.18 2.72
C VAL A 91 11.77 25.09 1.89
N ARG A 92 11.90 23.85 2.36
CA ARG A 92 11.15 22.71 1.84
C ARG A 92 10.63 21.87 2.99
N THR A 93 9.46 21.27 2.80
CA THR A 93 9.05 20.11 3.59
C THR A 93 9.48 18.84 2.88
N ARG A 94 9.71 17.76 3.64
CA ARG A 94 9.96 16.45 3.04
C ARG A 94 8.71 16.03 2.27
N SER A 95 8.90 15.55 1.05
CA SER A 95 7.85 15.07 0.16
C SER A 95 8.28 13.78 -0.53
N TYR A 96 7.32 12.96 -0.92
CA TYR A 96 7.58 11.71 -1.64
C TYR A 96 6.93 11.74 -3.03
N PRO A 97 7.65 11.31 -4.08
CA PRO A 97 7.06 11.17 -5.41
C PRO A 97 5.85 10.23 -5.38
N CYS A 98 4.77 10.68 -6.02
CA CYS A 98 3.53 9.94 -6.13
C CYS A 98 3.19 9.70 -7.60
N LEU A 99 2.70 8.50 -7.90
CA LEU A 99 2.09 8.15 -9.19
C LEU A 99 0.73 7.50 -8.95
N GLU A 100 -0.17 7.67 -9.89
CA GLU A 100 -1.49 7.04 -9.83
C GLU A 100 -1.58 5.93 -10.87
N ARG A 101 -1.99 4.74 -10.44
CA ARG A 101 -2.30 3.62 -11.33
C ARG A 101 -3.30 2.70 -10.66
N SER A 102 -4.32 2.32 -11.43
CA SER A 102 -5.40 1.42 -11.01
C SER A 102 -6.09 1.86 -9.73
N GLY A 103 -6.52 3.12 -9.66
CA GLY A 103 -7.28 3.66 -8.53
C GLY A 103 -6.49 3.78 -7.23
N LEU A 104 -5.17 3.57 -7.25
CA LEU A 104 -4.28 3.70 -6.11
C LEU A 104 -3.28 4.83 -6.33
N VAL A 105 -3.00 5.57 -5.26
CA VAL A 105 -1.81 6.41 -5.18
C VAL A 105 -0.65 5.53 -4.73
N TRP A 106 0.40 5.49 -5.54
CA TRP A 106 1.65 4.82 -5.25
C TRP A 106 2.68 5.85 -4.79
N ALA A 107 3.32 5.61 -3.65
CA ALA A 107 4.35 6.47 -3.11
C ALA A 107 5.74 5.83 -3.24
N TYR A 108 6.74 6.60 -3.65
CA TYR A 108 8.13 6.17 -3.67
C TYR A 108 8.88 6.71 -2.44
N LEU A 109 9.09 5.85 -1.45
CA LEU A 109 9.87 6.15 -0.24
C LEU A 109 11.33 5.62 -0.33
N GLY A 110 11.77 5.25 -1.53
CA GLY A 110 13.12 4.69 -1.71
C GLY A 110 14.19 5.78 -1.82
N PRO A 111 15.48 5.39 -1.73
CA PRO A 111 16.60 6.34 -1.68
C PRO A 111 17.06 6.87 -3.04
N ARG A 112 16.51 6.38 -4.17
CA ARG A 112 16.95 6.82 -5.50
C ARG A 112 16.40 8.22 -5.79
N GLU A 113 17.23 9.06 -6.39
CA GLU A 113 16.81 10.38 -6.85
C GLU A 113 15.71 10.27 -7.92
N GLU A 114 15.91 9.38 -8.88
CA GLU A 114 14.89 9.00 -9.85
C GLU A 114 14.21 7.68 -9.42
N PRO A 115 12.91 7.70 -9.09
CA PRO A 115 12.16 6.49 -8.81
C PRO A 115 12.23 5.51 -10.00
N PRO A 116 12.32 4.19 -9.76
CA PRO A 116 12.13 3.22 -10.84
C PRO A 116 10.70 3.33 -11.43
N PRO A 117 10.41 2.71 -12.59
CA PRO A 117 9.03 2.56 -13.03
C PRO A 117 8.19 1.82 -11.99
N LEU A 118 6.87 2.03 -12.03
CA LEU A 118 5.95 1.24 -11.21
C LEU A 118 6.07 -0.25 -11.57
N PRO A 119 5.99 -1.17 -10.58
CA PRO A 119 6.14 -2.60 -10.84
C PRO A 119 5.04 -3.11 -11.78
N ALA A 120 5.35 -4.01 -12.70
CA ALA A 120 4.37 -4.58 -13.62
C ALA A 120 3.58 -5.71 -12.94
N LEU A 121 2.63 -5.34 -12.09
CA LEU A 121 1.71 -6.29 -11.43
C LEU A 121 0.41 -6.36 -12.23
N GLU A 122 0.05 -7.55 -12.70
CA GLU A 122 -1.12 -7.78 -13.57
C GLU A 122 -2.42 -7.17 -12.99
N ALA A 123 -2.67 -7.38 -11.70
CA ALA A 123 -3.82 -6.80 -11.00
C ALA A 123 -3.86 -5.26 -11.04
N SER A 124 -2.71 -4.59 -11.25
CA SER A 124 -2.60 -3.14 -11.42
C SER A 124 -2.55 -2.69 -12.89
N MET A 125 -2.95 -3.56 -13.81
CA MET A 125 -3.06 -3.28 -15.25
C MET A 125 -4.48 -3.56 -15.79
N LEU A 126 -5.37 -4.11 -14.96
CA LEU A 126 -6.78 -4.36 -15.27
C LEU A 126 -7.59 -3.05 -15.38
N SER A 127 -8.67 -3.10 -16.16
CA SER A 127 -9.62 -1.99 -16.29
C SER A 127 -10.30 -1.68 -14.96
N GLU A 128 -11.09 -0.61 -14.89
CA GLU A 128 -11.83 -0.29 -13.66
C GLU A 128 -12.95 -1.30 -13.38
N GLU A 129 -13.58 -1.81 -14.43
CA GLU A 129 -14.67 -2.78 -14.37
C GLU A 129 -14.20 -4.18 -13.94
N GLU A 130 -12.95 -4.51 -14.23
CA GLU A 130 -12.34 -5.81 -13.96
C GLU A 130 -11.63 -5.88 -12.60
N ARG A 131 -11.63 -4.78 -11.83
CA ARG A 131 -10.88 -4.70 -10.57
C ARG A 131 -11.74 -4.28 -9.38
N MET A 132 -11.32 -4.73 -8.21
CA MET A 132 -11.84 -4.27 -6.92
C MET A 132 -10.67 -3.90 -6.01
N ILE A 133 -10.77 -2.75 -5.33
CA ILE A 133 -9.76 -2.29 -4.37
C ILE A 133 -10.38 -2.30 -2.98
N GLN A 134 -9.86 -3.15 -2.11
CA GLN A 134 -10.30 -3.25 -0.72
C GLN A 134 -9.14 -3.01 0.25
N PRO A 135 -9.00 -1.79 0.79
CA PRO A 135 -8.03 -1.54 1.85
C PRO A 135 -8.53 -2.15 3.17
N ALA A 136 -7.64 -2.82 3.89
CA ALA A 136 -7.91 -3.38 5.21
C ALA A 136 -6.76 -3.07 6.16
N MET A 137 -7.08 -2.50 7.33
CA MET A 137 -6.09 -2.28 8.38
C MET A 137 -5.93 -3.56 9.20
N ARG A 138 -4.74 -4.15 9.19
CA ARG A 138 -4.38 -5.29 10.05
C ARG A 138 -3.48 -4.80 11.19
N ALA A 139 -3.84 -5.09 12.43
CA ALA A 139 -3.06 -4.70 13.62
C ALA A 139 -1.89 -5.67 13.88
N CYS A 140 -1.08 -5.94 12.86
CA CYS A 140 0.08 -6.82 12.94
C CYS A 140 1.24 -6.26 12.09
N ASN A 141 2.43 -6.85 12.24
CA ASN A 141 3.53 -6.54 11.34
C ASN A 141 3.21 -7.04 9.91
N TRP A 142 3.59 -6.27 8.88
CA TRP A 142 3.35 -6.63 7.49
C TRP A 142 3.92 -8.01 7.12
N LEU A 143 5.04 -8.41 7.73
CA LEU A 143 5.66 -9.72 7.52
C LEU A 143 4.76 -10.85 8.01
N GLN A 144 4.07 -10.68 9.13
CA GLN A 144 3.12 -11.67 9.65
C GLN A 144 1.89 -11.79 8.74
N ALA A 145 1.42 -10.67 8.18
CA ALA A 145 0.34 -10.68 7.20
C ALA A 145 0.77 -11.39 5.91
N LEU A 146 1.97 -11.09 5.41
CA LEU A 146 2.51 -11.75 4.22
C LEU A 146 2.73 -13.25 4.45
N GLU A 147 3.28 -13.65 5.60
CA GLU A 147 3.46 -15.05 5.98
C GLU A 147 2.11 -15.78 6.00
N GLY A 148 1.07 -15.18 6.57
CA GLY A 148 -0.28 -15.74 6.54
C GLY A 148 -0.86 -15.85 5.12
N ASP A 149 -0.55 -14.92 4.22
CA ASP A 149 -1.04 -14.97 2.84
C ASP A 149 -0.35 -16.08 2.01
N ILE A 150 0.87 -16.50 2.38
CA ILE A 150 1.60 -17.61 1.73
C ILE A 150 1.42 -18.96 2.44
N ASP A 151 1.07 -18.97 3.73
CA ASP A 151 0.87 -20.20 4.48
C ASP A 151 -0.47 -20.84 4.16
N THR A 152 -0.49 -22.03 3.58
CA THR A 152 -1.75 -22.74 3.34
C THR A 152 -2.17 -23.62 4.51
N SER A 153 -1.27 -23.89 5.46
CA SER A 153 -1.55 -24.81 6.58
C SER A 153 -2.70 -24.30 7.44
N HIS A 154 -2.78 -22.99 7.66
CA HIS A 154 -3.86 -22.39 8.45
C HIS A 154 -5.25 -22.55 7.84
N PHE A 155 -5.40 -22.86 6.54
CA PHE A 155 -6.73 -23.01 5.94
C PHE A 155 -7.58 -24.07 6.62
N GLY A 156 -7.01 -25.25 6.86
CA GLY A 156 -7.71 -26.36 7.51
C GLY A 156 -8.09 -26.09 8.98
N PHE A 157 -7.46 -25.11 9.63
CA PHE A 157 -7.69 -24.77 11.03
C PHE A 157 -8.52 -23.48 11.19
N LEU A 158 -8.02 -22.36 10.66
CA LEU A 158 -8.59 -21.03 10.81
C LEU A 158 -9.88 -20.86 10.00
N HIS A 159 -9.88 -21.29 8.74
CA HIS A 159 -11.00 -21.05 7.81
C HIS A 159 -12.04 -22.17 7.82
N MET A 160 -11.66 -23.39 8.23
CA MET A 160 -12.55 -24.55 8.25
C MET A 160 -13.02 -24.97 9.65
N GLY A 161 -12.33 -24.53 10.71
CA GLY A 161 -12.73 -24.82 12.10
C GLY A 161 -12.87 -26.32 12.39
N SER A 162 -14.07 -26.74 12.80
CA SER A 162 -14.41 -28.13 13.13
C SER A 162 -14.92 -28.96 11.95
N ALA A 163 -14.98 -28.38 10.75
CA ALA A 163 -15.43 -29.09 9.56
C ALA A 163 -14.49 -30.26 9.23
N LYS A 164 -15.06 -31.30 8.65
CA LYS A 164 -14.36 -32.53 8.26
C LYS A 164 -14.36 -32.69 6.74
N PRO A 165 -13.42 -33.46 6.17
CA PRO A 165 -13.38 -33.70 4.73
C PRO A 165 -14.71 -34.24 4.16
N GLU A 166 -15.46 -35.01 4.96
CA GLU A 166 -16.74 -35.61 4.56
C GLU A 166 -17.87 -34.60 4.43
N ASP A 167 -17.72 -33.39 4.98
CA ASP A 167 -18.70 -32.31 4.87
C ASP A 167 -18.69 -31.67 3.47
N PHE A 168 -17.73 -32.03 2.62
CA PHE A 168 -17.50 -31.42 1.30
C PHE A 168 -17.49 -32.45 0.16
N ASN A 169 -17.91 -32.01 -1.03
CA ASN A 169 -17.88 -32.81 -2.25
C ASN A 169 -16.44 -33.11 -2.71
N GLU A 170 -16.26 -34.25 -3.38
CA GLU A 170 -15.01 -34.57 -4.09
C GLU A 170 -14.64 -33.47 -5.09
N GLY A 171 -13.34 -33.23 -5.27
CA GLY A 171 -12.85 -32.17 -6.16
C GLY A 171 -12.82 -30.76 -5.58
N THR A 172 -13.38 -30.54 -4.38
CA THR A 172 -13.35 -29.21 -3.75
C THR A 172 -12.05 -28.95 -3.01
N THR A 173 -11.53 -27.72 -3.10
CA THR A 173 -10.31 -27.32 -2.39
C THR A 173 -10.43 -27.49 -0.87
N ALA A 174 -11.61 -27.22 -0.32
CA ALA A 174 -11.88 -27.37 1.11
C ALA A 174 -11.67 -28.81 1.61
N LYS A 175 -12.14 -29.81 0.83
CA LYS A 175 -11.92 -31.22 1.15
C LYS A 175 -10.43 -31.58 1.19
N TYR A 176 -9.66 -31.12 0.22
CA TYR A 176 -8.23 -31.43 0.14
C TYR A 176 -7.41 -30.79 1.27
N TYR A 177 -7.69 -29.54 1.63
CA TYR A 177 -7.03 -28.89 2.77
C TYR A 177 -7.38 -29.54 4.11
N LEU A 178 -8.57 -30.11 4.24
CA LEU A 178 -8.98 -30.83 5.44
C LEU A 178 -8.38 -32.26 5.50
N ALA A 179 -8.19 -32.91 4.35
CA ALA A 179 -7.60 -34.24 4.26
C ALA A 179 -6.10 -34.25 4.53
N ASP A 180 -5.38 -33.19 4.14
CA ASP A 180 -3.95 -33.01 4.40
C ASP A 180 -3.67 -31.63 4.99
N ARG A 181 -3.59 -31.59 6.33
CA ARG A 181 -3.31 -30.38 7.13
C ARG A 181 -1.81 -30.12 7.31
N ALA A 182 -0.94 -30.92 6.70
CA ALA A 182 0.51 -30.80 6.80
C ALA A 182 1.15 -30.69 5.40
N PRO A 183 0.85 -29.60 4.67
CA PRO A 183 1.32 -29.46 3.30
C PRO A 183 2.84 -29.35 3.23
N ARG A 184 3.42 -29.79 2.11
CA ARG A 184 4.84 -29.62 1.82
C ARG A 184 5.05 -28.39 0.94
N TYR A 185 5.96 -27.52 1.35
CA TYR A 185 6.33 -26.38 0.52
C TYR A 185 7.28 -26.80 -0.60
N GLU A 186 6.91 -26.42 -1.81
CA GLU A 186 7.80 -26.45 -2.96
C GLU A 186 8.15 -25.02 -3.35
N VAL A 187 9.45 -24.78 -3.53
CA VAL A 187 9.99 -23.46 -3.87
C VAL A 187 10.72 -23.57 -5.19
N VAL A 188 10.28 -22.79 -6.17
CA VAL A 188 10.86 -22.72 -7.51
C VAL A 188 11.48 -21.34 -7.69
N SER A 189 12.79 -21.32 -7.87
CA SER A 189 13.51 -20.09 -8.21
C SER A 189 13.58 -19.92 -9.72
N SER A 190 13.32 -18.70 -10.18
CA SER A 190 13.41 -18.30 -11.59
C SER A 190 14.17 -16.98 -11.72
N ALA A 191 14.54 -16.60 -12.95
CA ALA A 191 15.13 -15.29 -13.21
C ALA A 191 14.21 -14.12 -12.81
N SER A 192 12.90 -14.35 -12.78
CA SER A 192 11.88 -13.35 -12.43
C SER A 192 11.56 -13.29 -10.93
N GLY A 193 12.19 -14.16 -10.11
CA GLY A 193 11.97 -14.25 -8.68
C GLY A 193 11.65 -15.67 -8.21
N THR A 194 11.19 -15.78 -6.96
CA THR A 194 10.88 -17.05 -6.31
C THR A 194 9.37 -17.25 -6.22
N MET A 195 8.91 -18.41 -6.64
CA MET A 195 7.55 -18.89 -6.43
C MET A 195 7.57 -19.93 -5.33
N CYS A 196 6.70 -19.80 -4.33
CA CYS A 196 6.43 -20.84 -3.34
C CYS A 196 5.00 -21.34 -3.50
N GLY A 197 4.83 -22.65 -3.46
CA GLY A 197 3.54 -23.31 -3.46
C GLY A 197 3.50 -24.35 -2.35
N ALA A 198 2.31 -24.58 -1.81
CA ALA A 198 2.07 -25.65 -0.87
C ALA A 198 1.40 -26.82 -1.59
N VAL A 199 2.03 -27.97 -1.54
CA VAL A 199 1.56 -29.20 -2.15
C VAL A 199 0.95 -30.07 -1.06
N SER A 200 -0.37 -30.24 -1.14
CA SER A 200 -1.10 -31.26 -0.40
C SER A 200 -1.18 -32.51 -1.27
N VAL A 201 -0.89 -33.68 -0.71
CA VAL A 201 -1.13 -34.93 -1.44
C VAL A 201 -2.63 -35.21 -1.32
N PRO A 202 -3.40 -35.18 -2.42
CA PRO A 202 -4.77 -35.64 -2.34
C PRO A 202 -4.72 -37.12 -1.92
N VAL A 203 -5.62 -37.54 -1.05
CA VAL A 203 -5.94 -38.96 -0.87
C VAL A 203 -6.61 -39.44 -2.16
N LEU A 204 -5.83 -39.57 -3.24
CA LEU A 204 -6.29 -40.07 -4.53
C LEU A 204 -5.51 -41.30 -4.99
N ASP A 205 -4.51 -41.78 -4.25
CA ASP A 205 -3.95 -43.11 -4.49
C ASP A 205 -3.21 -43.67 -3.26
N ASP A 206 -3.95 -44.37 -2.40
CA ASP A 206 -3.44 -45.53 -1.66
C ASP A 206 -3.94 -46.85 -2.28
N ALA A 207 -4.52 -46.80 -3.49
CA ALA A 207 -4.94 -48.00 -4.22
C ALA A 207 -3.87 -48.54 -5.19
N ALA A 208 -2.85 -47.75 -5.54
CA ALA A 208 -1.71 -48.20 -6.34
C ALA A 208 -0.42 -48.13 -5.50
N GLY A 209 -0.05 -49.26 -4.90
CA GLY A 209 1.09 -49.39 -3.99
C GLY A 209 2.37 -48.75 -4.52
N ARG A 210 3.01 -47.94 -3.67
CA ARG A 210 4.43 -47.60 -3.81
C ARG A 210 5.22 -48.88 -3.56
N LYS A 211 5.77 -49.45 -4.64
CA LYS A 211 6.91 -50.36 -4.54
C LYS A 211 8.16 -49.52 -4.29
N ASP A 212 8.87 -49.95 -3.26
CA ASP A 212 10.22 -49.61 -2.78
C ASP A 212 11.14 -48.86 -3.75
#